data_AF-A0A2V9ZPY6-F1
#
_entry.id   AF-A0A2V9ZPY6-F1
#
_cell.length_a   1.000
_cell.length_b   1.000
_cell.length_c   1.000
_cell.angle_alpha   90.00
_cell.angle_beta   90.00
_cell.angle_gamma   90.00
#
_symmetry.space_group_name_H-M   'P 1'
#
loop_
_entity.id
_entity.type
_entity.pdbx_description
1 polymer ?
#
loop_
_entity_poly.entity_id
_entity_poly.type
_entity_poly.pdbx_seq_one_letter_code
_entity_poly.pdbx_strand_id
1 'polypeptide(L)'
;MPTTGVVNLQCNGGHLWMNAEMFVVPHPYFAVTDESGKFELTDVPPGEYEIVAWHEGWRVVGQQSTLDVLTQLRVQRPIFSESRTWEKRVTVGEHQTALVNFVLSGK
;
A
#
# COMPACT_ATOMS: atom_id res chain seq x y z
N MET A 1 -11.73 -11.84 -16.11
CA MET A 1 -10.59 -10.90 -16.17
C MET A 1 -10.28 -10.49 -14.74
N PRO A 2 -9.02 -10.48 -14.29
CA PRO A 2 -8.71 -9.98 -12.95
C PRO A 2 -9.10 -8.49 -12.90
N THR A 3 -9.87 -8.11 -11.88
CA THR A 3 -10.22 -6.71 -11.64
C THR A 3 -9.02 -6.02 -11.01
N THR A 4 -8.45 -5.02 -11.70
CA THR A 4 -7.41 -4.16 -11.16
C THR A 4 -7.91 -3.41 -9.93
N GLY A 5 -7.07 -3.26 -8.91
CA GLY A 5 -7.39 -2.47 -7.72
C GLY A 5 -6.74 -3.00 -6.45
N VAL A 6 -7.13 -2.37 -5.33
CA VAL A 6 -6.75 -2.77 -3.98
C VAL A 6 -7.73 -3.83 -3.48
N VAL A 7 -7.20 -4.92 -2.94
CA VAL A 7 -7.97 -6.01 -2.35
C VAL A 7 -7.55 -6.16 -0.89
N ASN A 8 -8.49 -5.92 0.01
CA ASN A 8 -8.29 -6.19 1.42
C ASN A 8 -8.49 -7.68 1.70
N LEU A 9 -7.45 -8.34 2.22
CA LEU A 9 -7.44 -9.75 2.57
C LEU A 9 -7.60 -9.90 4.08
N GLN A 10 -8.53 -10.76 4.50
CA GLN A 10 -8.80 -11.06 5.91
C GLN A 10 -8.93 -12.56 6.11
N CYS A 11 -8.58 -13.04 7.31
CA CYS A 11 -8.84 -14.42 7.69
C CYS A 11 -10.35 -14.67 7.84
N ASN A 12 -10.86 -15.69 7.14
CA ASN A 12 -12.23 -16.16 7.25
C ASN A 12 -12.55 -16.82 8.61
N GLY A 13 -11.53 -17.28 9.33
CA GLY A 13 -11.66 -17.92 10.65
C GLY A 13 -11.79 -16.92 11.81
N GLY A 14 -11.58 -15.62 11.59
CA GLY A 14 -11.70 -14.59 12.63
C GLY A 14 -10.40 -14.21 13.34
N HIS A 15 -9.23 -14.66 12.84
CA HIS A 15 -7.93 -14.21 13.36
C HIS A 15 -7.65 -12.77 12.91
N LEU A 16 -7.67 -11.84 13.87
CA LEU A 16 -7.66 -10.41 13.57
C LEU A 16 -6.30 -9.91 13.07
N TRP A 17 -5.22 -10.58 13.47
CA TRP A 17 -3.84 -10.29 13.06
C TRP A 17 -3.53 -10.78 11.63
N MET A 18 -4.38 -11.64 11.06
CA MET A 18 -4.23 -12.15 9.70
C MET A 18 -4.97 -11.26 8.72
N ASN A 19 -4.34 -10.16 8.34
CA ASN A 19 -4.82 -9.27 7.31
C ASN A 19 -3.67 -8.83 6.40
N ALA A 20 -4.01 -8.46 5.17
CA ALA A 20 -3.07 -7.91 4.21
C ALA A 20 -3.80 -7.01 3.21
N GLU A 21 -3.06 -6.09 2.62
CA GLU A 21 -3.50 -5.33 1.46
C GLU A 21 -2.80 -5.87 0.22
N MET A 22 -3.57 -6.18 -0.83
CA MET A 22 -3.06 -6.72 -2.08
C MET A 22 -3.36 -5.77 -3.23
N PHE A 23 -2.33 -5.48 -4.04
CA PHE A 23 -2.46 -4.68 -5.26
C PHE A 23 -2.49 -5.60 -6.48
N VAL A 24 -3.56 -5.51 -7.26
CA VAL A 24 -3.67 -6.16 -8.56
C VAL A 24 -3.49 -5.08 -9.63
N VAL A 25 -2.37 -5.14 -10.35
CA VAL A 25 -2.01 -4.18 -11.40
C VAL A 25 -1.72 -4.90 -12.73
N PRO A 26 -1.98 -4.28 -13.90
CA PRO A 26 -1.81 -4.91 -15.20
C PRO A 26 -0.35 -4.87 -15.73
N HIS A 27 0.60 -4.39 -14.93
CA HIS A 27 2.00 -4.19 -15.32
C HIS A 27 2.95 -4.77 -14.25
N PRO A 28 4.21 -5.09 -14.59
CA PRO A 28 5.15 -5.71 -13.65
C PRO A 28 5.81 -4.70 -12.69
N TYR A 29 5.64 -3.40 -12.89
CA TYR A 29 6.36 -2.37 -12.12
C TYR A 29 5.72 -2.12 -10.75
N PHE A 30 6.42 -2.50 -9.69
CA PHE A 30 6.13 -2.14 -8.30
C PHE A 30 7.42 -2.18 -7.49
N ALA A 31 7.45 -1.43 -6.38
CA ALA A 31 8.55 -1.47 -5.42
C ALA A 31 8.01 -1.16 -4.02
N VAL A 32 8.65 -1.72 -3.00
CA VAL A 32 8.45 -1.35 -1.61
C VAL A 32 9.63 -0.48 -1.21
N THR A 33 9.36 0.64 -0.54
CA THR A 33 10.43 1.52 -0.05
C THR A 33 11.27 0.81 0.99
N ASP A 34 12.58 1.08 0.98
CA ASP A 34 13.47 0.66 2.06
C ASP A 34 13.27 1.51 3.33
N GLU A 35 14.07 1.23 4.37
CA GLU A 35 14.02 1.95 5.65
C GLU A 35 14.35 3.45 5.54
N SER A 36 15.03 3.87 4.46
CA SER A 36 15.33 5.27 4.17
C SER A 36 14.23 5.95 3.34
N GLY A 37 13.21 5.21 2.92
CA GLY A 37 12.14 5.69 2.04
C GLY A 37 12.49 5.65 0.55
N LYS A 38 13.64 5.07 0.17
CA LYS A 38 14.06 4.97 -1.24
C LYS A 38 13.36 3.79 -1.91
N PHE A 39 12.99 3.96 -3.18
CA PHE A 39 12.50 2.90 -4.06
C PHE A 39 13.22 2.98 -5.40
N GLU A 40 13.18 1.90 -6.17
CA GLU A 40 13.78 1.83 -7.50
C GLU A 40 12.92 0.93 -8.41
N LEU A 41 12.68 1.38 -9.63
CA LEU A 41 12.03 0.62 -10.70
C LEU A 41 13.02 0.57 -11.87
N THR A 42 13.49 -0.63 -12.23
CA THR A 42 14.41 -0.82 -13.36
C THR A 42 13.66 -1.24 -14.61
N ASP A 43 14.33 -1.14 -15.76
CA ASP A 43 13.83 -1.64 -17.04
C ASP A 43 12.48 -1.04 -17.46
N VAL A 44 12.20 0.19 -17.01
CA VAL A 44 11.00 0.94 -17.38
C VAL A 44 11.18 1.46 -18.82
N PRO A 45 10.29 1.10 -19.77
CA PRO A 45 10.38 1.59 -21.13
C PRO A 45 10.27 3.12 -21.19
N PRO A 46 10.80 3.76 -22.24
CA PRO A 46 10.59 5.18 -22.45
C PRO A 46 9.10 5.50 -22.62
N GLY A 47 8.64 6.57 -21.97
CA GLY A 47 7.23 6.95 -22.00
C GLY A 47 6.83 7.95 -20.92
N GLU A 48 5.56 8.30 -20.90
CA GLU A 48 4.93 9.09 -19.84
C GLU A 48 4.14 8.16 -18.91
N TYR A 49 4.41 8.27 -17.61
CA TYR A 49 3.81 7.41 -16.60
C TYR A 49 3.28 8.23 -15.43
N GLU A 50 2.32 7.65 -14.72
CA GLU A 50 1.93 8.08 -13.38
C GLU A 50 2.50 7.10 -12.36
N ILE A 51 3.27 7.62 -11.42
CA ILE A 51 3.76 6.86 -10.28
C ILE A 51 2.80 7.08 -9.12
N VAL A 52 2.31 5.97 -8.57
CA VAL A 52 1.42 5.95 -7.41
C VAL A 52 2.20 5.47 -6.21
N ALA A 53 2.33 6.34 -5.20
CA ALA A 53 2.76 5.93 -3.86
C ALA A 53 1.50 5.68 -3.03
N TRP A 54 1.46 4.54 -2.35
CA TRP A 54 0.36 4.15 -1.46
C TRP A 54 0.91 3.71 -0.11
N HIS A 55 0.17 4.03 0.96
CA HIS A 55 0.46 3.56 2.30
C HIS A 55 -0.85 3.19 3.00
N GLU A 56 -0.85 2.09 3.74
CA GLU A 56 -1.97 1.72 4.62
C GLU A 56 -2.24 2.80 5.68
N GLY A 57 -3.41 2.80 6.30
CA GLY A 57 -3.61 3.69 7.43
C GLY A 57 -2.74 3.31 8.63
N TRP A 58 -2.07 4.28 9.25
CA TRP A 58 -1.20 4.02 10.41
C TRP A 58 -1.64 4.72 11.70
N ARG A 59 -2.55 5.70 11.60
CA ARG A 59 -3.02 6.43 12.78
C ARG A 59 -4.16 5.65 13.43
N VAL A 60 -4.07 5.39 14.73
CA VAL A 60 -5.20 4.85 15.48
C VAL A 60 -6.27 5.93 15.61
N VAL A 61 -7.42 5.72 14.97
CA VAL A 61 -8.57 6.63 15.00
C VAL A 61 -9.69 6.15 15.92
N GLY A 62 -9.59 4.92 16.41
CA GLY A 62 -10.55 4.36 17.35
C GLY A 62 -10.14 2.98 17.83
N GLN A 63 -10.99 2.39 18.68
CA GLN A 63 -10.84 1.02 19.15
C GLN A 63 -12.18 0.29 19.11
N GLN A 64 -12.15 -0.99 18.76
CA GLN A 64 -13.33 -1.85 18.76
C GLN A 64 -13.08 -3.06 19.65
N SER A 65 -14.04 -3.36 20.54
CA SER A 65 -14.04 -4.63 21.29
C SER A 65 -14.49 -5.76 20.37
N THR A 66 -13.65 -6.78 20.23
CA THR A 66 -13.92 -7.95 19.38
C THR A 66 -13.43 -9.22 20.07
N LEU A 67 -14.00 -10.38 19.71
CA LEU A 67 -13.63 -11.67 20.26
C LEU A 67 -12.48 -12.25 19.42
N ASP A 68 -11.35 -12.53 20.06
CA ASP A 68 -10.28 -13.30 19.41
C ASP A 68 -10.65 -14.79 19.43
N VAL A 69 -10.71 -15.40 18.24
CA VAL A 69 -11.16 -16.79 18.09
C VAL A 69 -10.15 -17.81 18.62
N LEU A 70 -8.87 -17.47 18.72
CA LEU A 70 -7.84 -18.37 19.22
C LEU A 70 -7.83 -18.39 20.75
N THR A 71 -7.88 -17.21 21.39
CA THR A 71 -7.79 -17.11 22.85
C THR A 71 -9.16 -17.10 23.54
N GLN A 72 -10.26 -16.93 22.78
CA GLN A 72 -11.61 -16.74 23.31
C GLN A 72 -11.74 -15.53 24.27
N LEU A 73 -10.82 -14.57 24.15
CA LEU A 73 -10.82 -13.36 24.97
C LEU A 73 -11.32 -12.18 24.14
N ARG A 74 -11.95 -11.21 24.83
CA ARG A 74 -12.24 -9.92 24.22
C ARG A 74 -10.95 -9.09 24.15
N VAL A 75 -10.60 -8.67 22.95
CA VAL A 75 -9.44 -7.80 22.68
C VAL A 75 -9.89 -6.44 22.17
N GLN A 76 -9.08 -5.41 22.42
CA GLN A 76 -9.29 -4.08 21.86
C GLN A 76 -8.51 -3.96 20.56
N ARG A 77 -9.22 -3.96 19.43
CA ARG A 77 -8.61 -3.81 18.12
C ARG A 77 -8.46 -2.32 17.79
N PRO A 78 -7.27 -1.82 17.44
CA PRO A 78 -7.12 -0.49 16.89
C PRO A 78 -7.80 -0.41 15.53
N ILE A 79 -8.60 0.64 15.33
CA ILE A 79 -9.09 1.05 14.02
C ILE A 79 -8.06 2.04 13.48
N PHE A 80 -7.43 1.69 12.37
CA PHE A 80 -6.48 2.57 11.70
C PHE A 80 -7.21 3.55 10.77
N SER A 81 -6.55 4.65 10.44
CA SER A 81 -7.04 5.62 9.45
C SER A 81 -7.29 4.96 8.09
N GLU A 82 -7.97 5.65 7.20
CA GLU A 82 -8.03 5.23 5.79
C GLU A 82 -6.63 5.19 5.17
N SER A 83 -6.48 4.36 4.13
CA SER A 83 -5.26 4.32 3.33
C SER A 83 -5.05 5.64 2.59
N ARG A 84 -3.80 5.90 2.19
CA ARG A 84 -3.41 7.18 1.58
C ARG A 84 -2.68 6.95 0.27
N THR A 85 -3.03 7.77 -0.72
CA THR A 85 -2.48 7.71 -2.08
C THR A 85 -1.93 9.08 -2.50
N TRP A 86 -0.76 9.03 -3.15
CA TRP A 86 -0.10 10.16 -3.78
C TRP A 86 0.26 9.78 -5.22
N GLU A 87 0.03 10.70 -6.15
CA GLU A 87 0.25 10.50 -7.58
C GLU A 87 1.24 11.54 -8.09
N LYS A 88 2.17 11.11 -8.95
CA LYS A 88 3.09 12.00 -9.67
C LYS A 88 3.30 11.53 -11.09
N ARG A 89 3.21 12.46 -12.03
CA ARG A 89 3.59 12.22 -13.43
C ARG A 89 5.10 12.28 -13.59
N VAL A 90 5.63 11.39 -14.42
CA VAL A 90 7.05 11.32 -14.77
C VAL A 90 7.22 10.94 -16.24
N THR A 91 8.23 11.50 -16.88
CA THR A 91 8.66 11.11 -18.23
C THR A 91 9.96 10.34 -18.11
N VAL A 92 10.00 9.13 -18.68
CA VAL A 92 11.19 8.28 -18.76
C VAL A 92 11.72 8.37 -20.19
N GLY A 93 12.97 8.81 -20.34
CA GLY A 93 13.66 8.85 -21.62
C GLY A 93 14.44 7.56 -21.92
N GLU A 94 14.90 7.40 -23.16
CA GLU A 94 15.75 6.26 -23.55
C GLU A 94 17.04 6.21 -22.73
N HIS A 95 17.26 5.11 -22.00
CA HIS A 95 18.42 4.90 -21.13
C HIS A 95 18.62 6.01 -20.07
N GLN A 96 17.56 6.72 -19.70
CA GLN A 96 17.61 7.79 -18.70
C GLN A 96 16.95 7.37 -17.38
N THR A 97 17.53 7.84 -16.28
CA THR A 97 16.93 7.74 -14.96
C THR A 97 16.01 8.93 -14.73
N ALA A 98 14.74 8.67 -14.40
CA ALA A 98 13.83 9.70 -13.95
C ALA A 98 13.72 9.70 -12.42
N LEU A 99 13.87 10.86 -11.79
CA LEU A 99 13.76 11.00 -10.34
C LEU A 99 12.37 11.49 -9.94
N VAL A 100 11.74 10.76 -9.03
CA VAL A 100 10.42 11.09 -8.47
C VAL A 100 10.50 11.05 -6.95
N ASN A 101 10.10 12.15 -6.30
CA ASN A 101 10.09 12.25 -4.85
C ASN A 101 8.67 12.46 -4.34
N PHE A 102 8.29 11.73 -3.30
CA PHE A 102 7.02 11.90 -2.59
C PHE A 102 7.25 12.50 -1.20
N VAL A 103 6.35 13.36 -0.75
CA VAL A 103 6.33 13.87 0.62
C VAL A 103 5.04 13.38 1.25
N LEU A 104 5.14 12.44 2.18
CA LEU A 104 3.99 11.77 2.79
C LEU A 104 3.35 12.60 3.93
N SER A 105 4.05 13.61 4.43
CA SER A 105 3.51 14.61 5.36
C SER A 105 2.72 15.67 4.59
N GLY A 106 1.37 15.68 4.65
CA GLY A 106 0.60 16.78 4.05
C GLY A 106 -0.85 16.57 3.62
N LYS A 107 -1.48 15.43 3.89
CA LYS A 107 -2.96 15.27 3.89
C LYS A 107 -3.48 14.85 5.25
#